data_AF-A0A9E6E982-F1
#
_entry.id   AF-A0A9E6E982-F1
#
_cell.length_a   1.000
_cell.length_b   1.000
_cell.length_c   1.000
_cell.angle_alpha   90.00
_cell.angle_beta   90.00
_cell.angle_gamma   90.00
#
_symmetry.space_group_name_H-M   'P 1'
#
loop_
_entity.id
_entity.type
_entity.pdbx_description
1 polymer ?
#
loop_
_entity_poly.entity_id
_entity_poly.type
_entity_poly.pdbx_seq_one_letter_code
_entity_poly.pdbx_strand_id
1 'polypeptide(L)'
;MVADTIERRPGKLPEVLLGAILIVLTSFVPYLNLVNVFPFAGIIISGALATWVYIIRHQVCLTYREAFVLGFQTGFAGGSFLLLAVYLMLERARNLTLDGFNKLLSEWGGRIPSDSADLYQQVIQIINAPMGVKAVSFLVSFVLIGMLLGPLAGLGSRLTVYLLKKQAQQNSPT
;
A
#
# COMPACT_ATOMS: atom_id res chain seq x y z
N MET A 1 -31.22 -25.94 25.72
CA MET A 1 -30.47 -24.69 25.51
C MET A 1 -29.14 -25.06 24.87
N VAL A 2 -29.04 -24.91 23.55
CA VAL A 2 -27.78 -25.10 22.81
C VAL A 2 -27.01 -23.79 22.99
N ALA A 3 -25.95 -23.81 23.79
CA ALA A 3 -25.05 -22.68 23.88
C ALA A 3 -24.29 -22.59 22.54
N ASP A 4 -24.66 -21.62 21.72
CA ASP A 4 -23.84 -21.17 20.58
C ASP A 4 -22.52 -20.66 21.15
N THR A 5 -21.54 -21.55 21.30
CA THR A 5 -20.15 -21.15 21.45
C THR A 5 -19.69 -20.63 20.09
N ILE A 6 -19.99 -19.36 19.79
CA ILE A 6 -19.33 -18.63 18.72
C ILE A 6 -17.84 -18.66 19.08
N GLU A 7 -17.09 -19.58 18.50
CA GLU A 7 -15.65 -19.68 18.65
C GLU A 7 -15.07 -18.32 18.22
N ARG A 8 -14.70 -17.51 19.21
CA ARG A 8 -14.34 -16.11 19.00
C ARG A 8 -12.98 -16.10 18.33
N ARG A 9 -12.96 -16.00 17.01
CA ARG A 9 -11.71 -15.95 16.26
C ARG A 9 -10.87 -14.76 16.71
N PRO A 10 -9.54 -14.93 16.81
CA PRO A 10 -8.67 -13.86 17.24
C PRO A 10 -8.70 -12.68 16.26
N GLY A 11 -8.34 -11.51 16.78
CA GLY A 11 -8.26 -10.29 15.99
C GLY A 11 -7.23 -10.44 14.85
N LYS A 12 -7.59 -9.92 13.67
CA LYS A 12 -6.79 -9.97 12.43
C LYS A 12 -6.02 -8.68 12.15
N LEU A 13 -6.32 -7.63 12.92
CA LEU A 13 -5.81 -6.28 12.71
C LEU A 13 -4.28 -6.19 12.68
N PRO A 14 -3.51 -6.80 13.61
CA PRO A 14 -2.06 -6.64 13.60
C PRO A 14 -1.42 -7.30 12.36
N GLU A 15 -1.96 -8.42 11.89
CA GLU A 15 -1.44 -9.11 10.71
C GLU A 15 -1.82 -8.37 9.41
N VAL A 16 -3.03 -7.79 9.36
CA VAL A 16 -3.46 -6.88 8.29
C VAL A 16 -2.54 -5.66 8.21
N LEU A 17 -2.23 -5.03 9.35
CA LEU A 17 -1.32 -3.88 9.41
C LEU A 17 0.10 -4.25 8.98
N LEU A 18 0.61 -5.42 9.40
CA LEU A 18 1.92 -5.91 9.00
C LEU A 18 2.01 -6.05 7.47
N GLY A 19 1.04 -6.70 6.83
CA GLY A 19 1.03 -6.82 5.38
C GLY A 19 0.81 -5.49 4.67
N ALA A 20 0.02 -4.58 5.25
CA ALA A 20 -0.18 -3.25 4.70
C ALA A 20 1.11 -2.41 4.70
N ILE A 21 1.90 -2.48 5.78
CA ILE A 21 3.23 -1.85 5.85
C ILE A 21 4.17 -2.43 4.79
N LEU A 22 4.16 -3.75 4.59
CA LEU A 22 4.98 -4.40 3.55
C LEU A 22 4.59 -3.95 2.14
N ILE A 23 3.30 -3.74 1.87
CA ILE A 23 2.85 -3.17 0.59
C ILE A 23 3.44 -1.78 0.40
N VAL A 24 3.37 -0.92 1.43
CA VAL A 24 3.96 0.43 1.34
C VAL A 24 5.46 0.35 1.11
N LEU A 25 6.19 -0.47 1.87
CA LEU A 25 7.64 -0.61 1.73
C LEU A 25 8.04 -1.13 0.35
N THR A 26 7.33 -2.14 -0.17
CA THR A 26 7.62 -2.72 -1.48
C THR A 26 7.24 -1.81 -2.64
N SER A 27 6.25 -0.93 -2.47
CA SER A 27 5.82 0.00 -3.52
C SER A 27 6.49 1.39 -3.46
N PHE A 28 6.99 1.81 -2.30
CA PHE A 28 7.53 3.16 -2.09
C PHE A 28 9.05 3.21 -2.06
N VAL A 29 9.72 2.14 -1.61
CA VAL A 29 11.19 2.15 -1.52
C VAL A 29 11.79 1.85 -2.91
N PRO A 30 12.59 2.76 -3.48
CA PRO A 30 13.32 2.48 -4.72
C PRO A 30 14.18 1.23 -4.54
N TYR A 31 14.39 0.44 -5.60
CA TYR A 31 14.94 -0.93 -5.59
C TYR A 31 13.96 -2.03 -5.11
N LEU A 32 13.25 -1.85 -4.01
CA LEU A 32 12.21 -2.81 -3.57
C LEU A 32 11.00 -2.83 -4.53
N ASN A 33 10.72 -1.70 -5.17
CA ASN A 33 9.69 -1.63 -6.22
C ASN A 33 10.02 -2.51 -7.45
N LEU A 34 11.28 -2.92 -7.65
CA LEU A 34 11.62 -3.90 -8.69
C LEU A 34 10.93 -5.24 -8.46
N VAL A 35 10.64 -5.59 -7.20
CA VAL A 35 9.87 -6.78 -6.85
C VAL A 35 8.43 -6.68 -7.39
N ASN A 36 7.86 -5.48 -7.49
CA ASN A 36 6.54 -5.26 -8.07
C ASN A 36 6.54 -5.20 -9.61
N VAL A 37 7.70 -5.07 -10.25
CA VAL A 37 7.83 -5.14 -11.73
C VAL A 37 7.51 -6.55 -12.22
N PHE A 38 7.83 -7.58 -11.41
CA PHE A 38 7.22 -8.89 -11.54
C PHE A 38 5.79 -8.82 -11.01
N PRO A 39 4.80 -9.31 -11.76
CA PRO A 39 3.38 -8.91 -11.74
C PRO A 39 2.79 -8.68 -10.34
N PHE A 40 3.09 -7.52 -9.74
CA PHE A 40 2.75 -7.16 -8.37
C PHE A 40 3.16 -8.20 -7.30
N ALA A 41 4.28 -8.87 -7.49
CA ALA A 41 4.74 -9.96 -6.62
C ALA A 41 4.94 -9.49 -5.17
N GLY A 42 5.39 -8.26 -4.94
CA GLY A 42 5.51 -7.68 -3.60
C GLY A 42 4.18 -7.62 -2.86
N ILE A 43 3.10 -7.28 -3.57
CA ILE A 43 1.73 -7.20 -3.02
C ILE A 43 1.19 -8.60 -2.72
N ILE A 44 1.41 -9.55 -3.63
CA ILE A 44 1.04 -10.96 -3.45
C ILE A 44 1.77 -11.55 -2.24
N ILE A 45 3.09 -11.34 -2.13
CA ILE A 45 3.92 -11.81 -1.02
C ILE A 45 3.46 -11.18 0.30
N SER A 46 3.11 -9.89 0.30
CA SER A 46 2.64 -9.21 1.51
C SER A 46 1.35 -9.82 2.05
N GLY A 47 0.38 -10.15 1.17
CA GLY A 47 -0.82 -10.88 1.55
C GLY A 47 -0.53 -12.30 2.03
N ALA A 48 0.36 -13.00 1.31
CA ALA A 48 0.79 -14.35 1.65
C ALA A 48 1.43 -14.41 3.06
N LEU A 49 2.30 -13.47 3.38
CA LEU A 49 3.01 -13.38 4.65
C LEU A 49 2.07 -13.00 5.79
N ALA A 50 1.19 -12.02 5.60
CA ALA A 50 0.19 -11.64 6.60
C ALA A 50 -0.69 -12.84 7.00
N THR A 51 -1.12 -13.62 6.01
CA THR A 51 -1.90 -14.84 6.24
C THR A 51 -1.09 -15.93 6.93
N TRP A 52 0.17 -16.12 6.54
CA TRP A 52 1.06 -17.09 7.15
C TRP A 52 1.31 -16.78 8.64
N VAL A 53 1.62 -15.51 8.96
CA VAL A 53 1.80 -15.04 10.34
C VAL A 53 0.51 -15.24 11.15
N TYR A 54 -0.65 -14.92 10.58
CA TYR A 54 -1.93 -15.13 11.25
C TYR A 54 -2.19 -16.61 11.57
N ILE A 55 -1.94 -17.51 10.61
CA ILE A 55 -2.12 -18.95 10.80
C ILE A 55 -1.20 -19.49 11.89
N ILE A 56 0.09 -19.13 11.87
CA ILE A 56 1.06 -19.65 12.84
C ILE A 56 0.84 -19.07 14.24
N ARG A 57 0.57 -17.77 14.32
CA ARG A 57 0.41 -17.10 15.62
C ARG A 57 -0.83 -17.59 16.36
N HIS A 58 -1.91 -17.81 15.63
CA HIS A 58 -3.21 -18.17 16.21
C HIS A 58 -3.52 -19.67 16.10
N GLN A 59 -2.67 -20.44 15.42
CA GLN A 59 -2.83 -21.89 15.19
C GLN A 59 -4.20 -22.24 14.58
N VAL A 60 -4.65 -21.42 13.62
CA VAL A 60 -5.99 -21.53 13.00
C VAL A 60 -5.94 -22.03 11.56
N CYS A 61 -6.81 -22.97 11.23
CA CYS A 61 -7.03 -23.41 9.86
C CYS A 61 -7.99 -22.45 9.14
N LEU A 62 -7.46 -21.66 8.20
CA LEU A 62 -8.27 -20.80 7.35
C LEU A 62 -8.84 -21.56 6.15
N THR A 63 -10.10 -21.28 5.81
CA THR A 63 -10.64 -21.66 4.50
C THR A 63 -10.07 -20.77 3.39
N TYR A 64 -10.13 -21.21 2.13
CA TYR A 64 -9.66 -20.39 1.00
C TYR A 64 -10.38 -19.04 0.92
N ARG A 65 -11.68 -19.01 1.27
CA ARG A 65 -12.48 -17.78 1.30
C ARG A 65 -12.03 -16.85 2.41
N GLU A 66 -11.78 -17.37 3.61
CA GLU A 66 -11.32 -16.56 4.74
C GLU A 66 -9.92 -16.01 4.52
N ALA A 67 -9.03 -16.81 3.93
CA ALA A 67 -7.71 -16.37 3.54
C ALA A 67 -7.77 -15.27 2.47
N PHE A 68 -8.63 -15.42 1.46
CA PHE A 68 -8.84 -14.38 0.47
C PHE A 68 -9.34 -13.08 1.10
N VAL A 69 -10.32 -13.15 2.02
CA VAL A 69 -10.84 -11.96 2.71
C VAL A 69 -9.78 -11.30 3.58
N LEU A 70 -8.97 -12.09 4.30
CA LEU A 70 -7.85 -11.56 5.08
C LEU A 70 -6.84 -10.83 4.18
N GLY A 71 -6.42 -11.46 3.10
CA GLY A 71 -5.53 -10.85 2.11
C GLY A 71 -6.13 -9.62 1.44
N PHE A 72 -7.43 -9.64 1.15
CA PHE A 72 -8.12 -8.49 0.58
C PHE A 72 -8.10 -7.30 1.54
N GLN A 73 -8.35 -7.53 2.83
CA GLN A 73 -8.25 -6.49 3.86
C GLN A 73 -6.84 -5.93 3.97
N THR A 74 -5.82 -6.79 3.90
CA THR A 74 -4.40 -6.39 3.84
C THR A 74 -4.11 -5.53 2.62
N GLY A 75 -4.54 -5.94 1.43
CA GLY A 75 -4.34 -5.18 0.20
C GLY A 75 -5.08 -3.85 0.20
N PHE A 76 -6.29 -3.82 0.74
CA PHE A 76 -7.09 -2.60 0.87
C PHE A 76 -6.43 -1.59 1.83
N ALA A 77 -6.03 -2.05 3.01
CA ALA A 77 -5.32 -1.23 3.99
C ALA A 77 -3.96 -0.76 3.44
N GLY A 78 -3.21 -1.65 2.79
CA GLY A 78 -1.92 -1.33 2.17
C GLY A 78 -2.04 -0.27 1.08
N GLY A 79 -3.03 -0.40 0.19
CA GLY A 79 -3.32 0.59 -0.85
C GLY A 79 -3.73 1.94 -0.26
N SER A 80 -4.46 1.93 0.84
CA SER A 80 -4.84 3.13 1.56
C SER A 80 -3.62 3.85 2.15
N PHE A 81 -2.77 3.12 2.88
CA PHE A 81 -1.54 3.71 3.43
C PHE A 81 -0.56 4.14 2.34
N LEU A 82 -0.52 3.44 1.21
CA LEU A 82 0.31 3.82 0.07
C LEU A 82 -0.13 5.17 -0.50
N LEU A 83 -1.44 5.36 -0.73
CA LEU A 83 -1.98 6.65 -1.18
C LEU A 83 -1.69 7.77 -0.17
N LEU A 84 -1.85 7.48 1.12
CA LEU A 84 -1.53 8.43 2.18
C LEU A 84 -0.03 8.81 2.17
N ALA A 85 0.85 7.84 2.00
CA ALA A 85 2.30 8.06 1.91
C ALA A 85 2.67 8.91 0.68
N VAL A 86 2.07 8.64 -0.48
CA VAL A 86 2.23 9.46 -1.70
C VAL A 86 1.76 10.89 -1.45
N TYR A 87 0.58 11.07 -0.85
CA TYR A 87 0.03 12.40 -0.54
C TYR A 87 0.95 13.18 0.41
N LEU A 88 1.40 12.56 1.51
CA LEU A 88 2.31 13.20 2.46
C LEU A 88 3.66 13.55 1.84
N MET A 89 4.18 12.68 0.96
CA MET A 89 5.42 12.95 0.22
C MET A 89 5.25 14.11 -0.75
N LEU A 90 4.13 14.19 -1.49
CA LEU A 90 3.84 15.30 -2.39
C LEU A 90 3.68 16.61 -1.63
N GLU A 91 2.98 16.61 -0.50
CA GLU A 91 2.82 17.81 0.34
C GLU A 91 4.17 18.26 0.93
N ARG A 92 4.99 17.30 1.39
CA ARG A 92 6.34 17.60 1.91
C ARG A 92 7.28 18.08 0.81
N ALA A 93 7.25 17.45 -0.35
CA ALA A 93 8.00 17.86 -1.53
C ALA A 93 7.56 19.27 -1.94
N ARG A 94 6.27 19.59 -1.97
CA ARG A 94 5.80 20.96 -2.25
C ARG A 94 6.38 21.97 -1.26
N ASN A 95 6.35 21.67 0.04
CA ASN A 95 6.92 22.58 1.05
C ASN A 95 8.44 22.76 0.89
N LEU A 96 9.18 21.68 0.64
CA LEU A 96 10.63 21.72 0.41
C LEU A 96 11.01 22.37 -0.92
N THR A 97 10.25 22.12 -1.98
CA THR A 97 10.44 22.72 -3.30
C THR A 97 10.05 24.17 -3.27
N LEU A 98 8.97 24.59 -2.60
CA LEU A 98 8.63 26.01 -2.45
C LEU A 98 9.72 26.75 -1.66
N ASP A 99 10.18 26.21 -0.53
CA ASP A 99 11.22 26.86 0.28
C ASP A 99 12.59 26.87 -0.43
N GLY A 100 12.95 25.77 -1.07
CA GLY A 100 14.20 25.61 -1.82
C GLY A 100 14.21 26.40 -3.13
N PHE A 101 13.09 26.43 -3.85
CA PHE A 101 12.90 27.21 -5.07
C PHE A 101 12.84 28.70 -4.75
N ASN A 102 12.18 29.13 -3.66
CA ASN A 102 12.22 30.52 -3.19
C ASN A 102 13.63 30.97 -2.79
N LYS A 103 14.41 30.10 -2.13
CA LYS A 103 15.83 30.38 -1.83
C LYS A 103 16.68 30.48 -3.09
N LEU A 104 16.59 29.50 -3.99
CA LEU A 104 17.27 29.54 -5.29
C LEU A 104 16.84 30.75 -6.11
N LEU A 105 15.57 31.16 -6.03
CA LEU A 105 15.03 32.36 -6.67
C LEU A 105 15.59 33.65 -6.10
N SER A 106 15.78 33.73 -4.79
CA SER A 106 16.41 34.89 -4.18
C SER A 106 17.89 35.02 -4.59
N GLU A 107 18.57 33.90 -4.85
CA GLU A 107 19.95 33.85 -5.31
C GLU A 107 20.08 34.06 -6.83
N TRP A 108 19.13 33.56 -7.62
CA TRP A 108 19.11 33.66 -9.10
C TRP A 108 18.42 34.92 -9.60
N GLY A 109 17.49 35.51 -8.85
CA GLY A 109 16.72 36.70 -9.21
C GLY A 109 17.58 37.95 -9.45
N GLY A 110 18.85 37.94 -9.02
CA GLY A 110 19.83 38.96 -9.41
C GLY A 110 20.46 38.75 -10.80
N ARG A 111 20.18 37.64 -11.51
CA ARG A 111 20.90 37.22 -12.73
C ARG A 111 20.03 36.63 -13.86
N ILE A 112 18.69 36.62 -13.75
CA ILE A 112 17.84 36.02 -14.79
C ILE A 112 17.73 36.96 -16.01
N PRO A 113 18.14 36.53 -17.23
CA PRO A 113 17.92 37.27 -18.46
C PRO A 113 16.42 37.28 -18.81
N SER A 114 15.93 38.44 -19.27
CA SER A 114 14.50 38.71 -19.56
C SER A 114 13.82 37.71 -20.51
N ASP A 115 14.59 36.99 -21.32
CA ASP A 115 14.11 36.05 -22.35
C ASP A 115 13.59 34.71 -21.79
N SER A 116 13.83 34.43 -20.50
CA SER A 116 13.42 33.18 -19.84
C SER A 116 12.28 33.34 -18.82
N ALA A 117 11.67 34.53 -18.78
CA ALA A 117 10.57 34.87 -17.89
C ALA A 117 9.30 34.03 -18.12
N ASP A 118 9.06 33.55 -19.34
CA ASP A 118 7.89 32.74 -19.67
C ASP A 118 8.01 31.29 -19.17
N LEU A 119 9.17 30.67 -19.30
CA LEU A 119 9.45 29.36 -18.69
C LEU A 119 9.36 29.45 -17.17
N TYR A 120 9.81 30.56 -16.61
CA TYR A 120 9.72 30.85 -15.18
C TYR A 120 8.25 30.92 -14.69
N GLN A 121 7.38 31.62 -15.42
CA GLN A 121 5.96 31.67 -15.07
C GLN A 121 5.27 30.31 -15.23
N GLN A 122 5.62 29.51 -16.24
CA GLN A 122 5.04 28.19 -16.44
C GLN A 122 5.42 27.21 -15.32
N VAL A 123 6.67 27.20 -14.87
CA VAL A 123 7.12 26.35 -13.76
C VAL A 123 6.44 26.75 -12.45
N ILE A 124 6.33 28.06 -12.16
CA ILE A 124 5.61 28.54 -10.99
C ILE A 124 4.12 28.20 -11.06
N GLN A 125 3.49 28.32 -12.23
CA GLN A 125 2.08 27.95 -12.40
C GLN A 125 1.84 26.45 -12.18
N ILE A 126 2.75 25.58 -12.59
CA ILE A 126 2.64 24.13 -12.37
C ILE A 126 2.84 23.79 -10.89
N ILE A 127 3.79 24.44 -10.20
CA ILE A 127 4.06 24.21 -8.77
C ILE A 127 2.94 24.77 -7.88
N ASN A 128 2.41 25.95 -8.24
CA ASN A 128 1.33 26.60 -7.51
C ASN A 128 -0.07 26.17 -7.97
N ALA A 129 -0.17 25.31 -8.98
CA ALA A 129 -1.45 24.77 -9.42
C ALA A 129 -2.12 24.14 -8.20
N PRO A 130 -3.32 24.62 -7.80
CA PRO A 130 -3.99 24.07 -6.64
C PRO A 130 -4.33 22.62 -6.94
N MET A 131 -3.65 21.70 -6.26
CA MET A 131 -4.16 20.34 -6.08
C MET A 131 -5.36 20.43 -5.15
N GLY A 132 -6.45 21.00 -5.66
CA GLY A 132 -7.77 21.01 -5.04
C GLY A 132 -8.34 19.61 -5.12
N VAL A 133 -7.67 18.64 -4.49
CA VAL A 133 -8.20 17.29 -4.35
C VAL A 133 -9.36 17.43 -3.38
N LYS A 134 -10.58 17.53 -3.92
CA LYS A 134 -11.80 17.50 -3.10
C LYS A 134 -11.72 16.25 -2.22
N ALA A 135 -12.07 16.37 -0.94
CA ALA A 135 -12.02 15.25 0.00
C ALA A 135 -12.73 13.99 -0.53
N VAL A 136 -13.81 14.20 -1.30
CA VAL A 136 -14.54 13.15 -2.01
C VAL A 136 -13.66 12.44 -3.06
N SER A 137 -12.95 13.18 -3.90
CA SER A 137 -12.02 12.61 -4.88
C SER A 137 -10.92 11.80 -4.21
N PHE A 138 -10.40 12.28 -3.08
CA PHE A 138 -9.38 11.57 -2.31
C PHE A 138 -9.93 10.25 -1.72
N LEU A 139 -11.13 10.26 -1.13
CA LEU A 139 -11.82 9.05 -0.65
C LEU A 139 -12.10 8.04 -1.76
N VAL A 140 -12.50 8.51 -2.94
CA VAL A 140 -12.70 7.65 -4.11
C VAL A 140 -11.37 6.99 -4.52
N SER A 141 -10.25 7.72 -4.49
CA SER A 141 -8.93 7.15 -4.76
C SER A 141 -8.55 6.06 -3.75
N PHE A 142 -8.85 6.22 -2.45
CA PHE A 142 -8.64 5.17 -1.45
C PHE A 142 -9.37 3.89 -1.81
N VAL A 143 -10.65 4.00 -2.13
CA VAL A 143 -11.49 2.84 -2.47
C VAL A 143 -10.99 2.17 -3.74
N LEU A 144 -10.69 2.95 -4.79
CA LEU A 144 -10.23 2.41 -6.07
C LEU A 144 -8.88 1.68 -5.93
N ILE A 145 -7.90 2.29 -5.27
CA ILE A 145 -6.58 1.67 -5.07
C ILE A 145 -6.72 0.44 -4.17
N GLY A 146 -7.49 0.54 -3.09
CA GLY A 146 -7.74 -0.59 -2.21
C GLY A 146 -8.44 -1.75 -2.91
N MET A 147 -9.42 -1.47 -3.78
CA MET A 147 -10.10 -2.47 -4.61
C MET A 147 -9.20 -3.08 -5.68
N LEU A 148 -8.19 -2.36 -6.15
CA LEU A 148 -7.22 -2.87 -7.12
C LEU A 148 -6.18 -3.79 -6.44
N LEU A 149 -5.65 -3.38 -5.29
CA LEU A 149 -4.60 -4.13 -4.59
C LEU A 149 -5.15 -5.26 -3.71
N GLY A 150 -6.38 -5.14 -3.23
CA GLY A 150 -7.07 -6.14 -2.41
C GLY A 150 -7.07 -7.54 -3.04
N PRO A 151 -7.58 -7.72 -4.27
CA PRO A 151 -7.61 -9.02 -4.92
C PRO A 151 -6.22 -9.65 -5.09
N LEU A 152 -5.19 -8.86 -5.39
CA LEU A 152 -3.81 -9.33 -5.56
C LEU A 152 -3.26 -9.90 -4.25
N ALA A 153 -3.39 -9.16 -3.14
CA ALA A 153 -3.02 -9.66 -1.82
C ALA A 153 -3.89 -10.84 -1.36
N GLY A 154 -5.17 -10.87 -1.76
CA GLY A 154 -6.10 -11.98 -1.55
C GLY A 154 -5.65 -13.27 -2.24
N LEU A 155 -5.14 -13.18 -3.48
CA LEU A 155 -4.58 -14.33 -4.21
C LEU A 155 -3.35 -14.90 -3.49
N GLY A 156 -2.44 -14.04 -3.03
CA GLY A 156 -1.27 -14.47 -2.25
C GLY A 156 -1.66 -15.22 -0.97
N SER A 157 -2.68 -14.71 -0.27
CA SER A 157 -3.21 -15.35 0.94
C SER A 157 -3.84 -16.72 0.67
N ARG A 158 -4.57 -16.84 -0.44
CA ARG A 158 -5.14 -18.11 -0.87
C ARG A 158 -4.05 -19.12 -1.28
N LEU A 159 -2.98 -18.64 -1.92
CA LEU A 159 -1.82 -19.44 -2.27
C LEU A 159 -1.11 -19.98 -1.02
N THR A 160 -0.94 -19.16 0.02
CA THR A 160 -0.37 -19.62 1.30
C THR A 160 -1.16 -20.78 1.90
N VAL A 161 -2.49 -20.66 1.97
CA VAL A 161 -3.33 -21.76 2.49
C VAL A 161 -3.23 -23.01 1.62
N TYR A 162 -3.16 -22.85 0.30
CA TYR A 162 -2.98 -23.99 -0.61
C TYR A 162 -1.65 -24.70 -0.35
N LEU A 163 -0.54 -23.96 -0.25
CA LEU A 163 0.80 -24.52 0.00
C LEU A 163 0.87 -25.23 1.36
N LEU A 164 0.33 -24.61 2.41
CA LEU A 164 0.30 -25.21 3.75
C LEU A 164 -0.52 -26.50 3.79
N LYS A 165 -1.70 -26.51 3.15
CA LYS A 165 -2.52 -27.73 3.05
C LYS A 165 -1.82 -28.84 2.28
N LYS A 166 -1.16 -28.50 1.17
CA LYS A 166 -0.39 -29.46 0.37
C LYS A 166 0.78 -30.03 1.16
N GLN A 167 1.51 -29.21 1.91
CA GLN A 167 2.61 -29.66 2.78
C GLN A 167 2.12 -30.57 3.89
N ALA A 168 0.99 -30.26 4.52
CA ALA A 168 0.40 -31.11 5.57
C ALA A 168 0.01 -32.50 5.03
N GLN A 169 -0.53 -32.57 3.82
CA GLN A 169 -0.85 -33.85 3.16
C GLN A 169 0.40 -34.68 2.82
N GLN A 170 1.49 -34.04 2.42
CA GLN A 170 2.74 -34.72 2.08
C GLN A 170 3.51 -35.22 3.32
N ASN A 171 3.38 -34.52 4.45
CA ASN A 171 4.09 -34.83 5.69
C ASN A 171 3.26 -35.66 6.69
N SER A 172 2.04 -36.08 6.34
CA SER A 172 1.27 -36.98 7.17
C SER A 172 1.76 -38.42 6.94
N PRO A 173 2.40 -39.09 7.92
CA PRO A 173 2.78 -40.49 7.78
C PRO A 173 1.50 -41.34 7.69
N THR A 174 1.35 -42.06 6.58
CA THR A 174 0.44 -43.21 6.45
C THR A 174 0.91 -44.35 7.35
#